data_AF-A0A2N0MHQ5-F1
#
_entry.id   AF-A0A2N0MHQ5-F1
#
_cell.length_a   1.000
_cell.length_b   1.000
_cell.length_c   1.000
_cell.angle_alpha   90.00
_cell.angle_beta   90.00
_cell.angle_gamma   90.00
#
_symmetry.space_group_name_H-M   'P 1'
#
loop_
_entity.id
_entity.type
_entity.pdbx_description
1 polymer ?
#
loop_
_entity_poly.entity_id
_entity_poly.type
_entity_poly.pdbx_seq_one_letter_code
_entity_poly.pdbx_strand_id
1 'polypeptide(L)'
;MNYLVSTKALETIELECWRSPDRETGGILVGFRDQDRVTITDATGPGPQSERSPLHFVKDTTYLQAVLNLLFEYYQVNYVGVWHKHPPAMPYPSDGDMVAAMKEVGDLEMGLEELITPICVMSEGMVKVVPFRIKDHTVMPLSWDPVPHQQLPAERSQAGHWYSTPVGQRRLTTELAEFEEMGVEVELRKGRDNSYRFYAPLAAGSPRRLVMLCHEDYPVSAPEVAVYDLESKKSEPVSSPKLIDWNIYQHLVDLFREFQGLPIAAAGLPQDGSSTE
;
A
#
# COMPACT_ATOMS: atom_id res chain seq x y z
N MET A 1 20.77 7.90 -16.68
CA MET A 1 19.48 7.59 -16.05
C MET A 1 19.50 8.20 -14.66
N ASN A 2 18.62 9.14 -14.39
CA ASN A 2 18.42 9.77 -13.09
C ASN A 2 17.36 8.98 -12.32
N TYR A 3 17.51 8.83 -11.01
CA TYR A 3 16.54 8.10 -10.20
C TYR A 3 16.03 9.01 -9.09
N LEU A 4 14.71 9.18 -9.02
CA LEU A 4 14.05 9.90 -7.93
C LEU A 4 13.26 8.89 -7.11
N VAL A 5 13.24 9.08 -5.80
CA VAL A 5 12.40 8.29 -4.89
C VAL A 5 11.58 9.20 -4.00
N SER A 6 10.29 8.94 -3.94
CA SER A 6 9.39 9.62 -3.00
C SER A 6 9.80 9.36 -1.56
N THR A 7 9.76 10.39 -0.70
CA THR A 7 9.88 10.19 0.75
C THR A 7 8.77 9.28 1.28
N LYS A 8 7.55 9.35 0.72
CA LYS A 8 6.43 8.44 1.06
C LYS A 8 6.81 6.97 0.84
N ALA A 9 7.47 6.67 -0.28
CA ALA A 9 7.90 5.30 -0.58
C ALA A 9 8.95 4.81 0.43
N LEU A 10 9.91 5.67 0.79
CA LEU A 10 10.92 5.35 1.81
C LEU A 10 10.30 5.15 3.20
N GLU A 11 9.33 5.99 3.58
CA GLU A 11 8.59 5.87 4.84
C GLU A 11 7.81 4.55 4.90
N THR A 12 7.16 4.13 3.81
CA THR A 12 6.48 2.83 3.73
C THR A 12 7.48 1.67 3.91
N ILE A 13 8.62 1.71 3.20
CA ILE A 13 9.68 0.69 3.32
C ILE A 13 10.19 0.60 4.76
N GLU A 14 10.47 1.75 5.39
CA GLU A 14 10.96 1.81 6.76
C GLU A 14 9.93 1.24 7.75
N LEU A 15 8.66 1.64 7.64
CA LEU A 15 7.58 1.14 8.49
C LEU A 15 7.44 -0.38 8.41
N GLU A 16 7.48 -0.93 7.20
CA GLU A 16 7.38 -2.38 6.98
C GLU A 16 8.60 -3.13 7.53
N CYS A 17 9.80 -2.54 7.45
CA CYS A 17 10.99 -3.09 8.11
C CYS A 17 10.79 -3.15 9.63
N TRP A 18 10.27 -2.08 10.25
CA TRP A 18 10.00 -2.03 11.69
C TRP A 18 8.90 -2.99 12.15
N ARG A 19 7.90 -3.25 11.29
CA ARG A 19 6.85 -4.25 11.54
C ARG A 19 7.37 -5.69 11.49
N SER A 20 8.54 -5.92 10.88
CA SER A 20 9.11 -7.25 10.71
C SER A 20 10.61 -7.30 11.10
N PRO A 21 10.95 -7.01 12.36
CA PRO A 21 12.36 -6.82 12.76
C PRO A 21 13.23 -8.07 12.57
N ASP A 22 12.66 -9.25 12.82
CA ASP A 22 13.34 -10.56 12.87
C ASP A 22 13.19 -11.41 11.59
N ARG A 23 12.43 -10.93 10.60
CA ARG A 23 12.17 -11.66 9.35
C ARG A 23 12.45 -10.80 8.13
N GLU A 24 12.75 -11.43 7.01
CA GLU A 24 12.69 -10.74 5.73
C GLU A 24 11.25 -10.31 5.43
N THR A 25 11.13 -9.17 4.77
CA THR A 25 9.87 -8.58 4.31
C THR A 25 10.18 -7.76 3.06
N GLY A 26 9.17 -7.30 2.36
CA GLY A 26 9.38 -6.50 1.16
C GLY A 26 8.07 -6.07 0.53
N GLY A 27 8.13 -5.71 -0.75
CA GLY A 27 6.98 -5.30 -1.53
C GLY A 27 7.40 -4.86 -2.92
N ILE A 28 6.46 -4.30 -3.67
CA ILE A 28 6.75 -3.71 -4.98
C ILE A 28 7.03 -2.21 -4.85
N LEU A 29 7.78 -1.72 -5.82
CA LEU A 29 7.98 -0.32 -6.12
C LEU A 29 7.16 0.02 -7.36
N VAL A 30 6.44 1.12 -7.29
CA VAL A 30 5.70 1.66 -8.43
C VAL A 30 6.12 3.09 -8.72
N GLY A 31 5.90 3.48 -9.97
CA GLY A 31 6.18 4.82 -10.42
C GLY A 31 6.19 4.89 -11.93
N PHE A 32 7.09 5.67 -12.50
CA PHE A 32 7.13 5.83 -13.94
C PHE A 32 8.54 6.01 -14.47
N ARG A 33 8.72 5.57 -15.72
CA ARG A 33 9.95 5.71 -16.49
C ARG A 33 9.72 6.75 -17.59
N ASP A 34 10.68 7.65 -17.70
CA ASP A 34 10.85 8.63 -18.78
C ASP A 34 12.13 8.26 -19.55
N GLN A 35 12.45 8.99 -20.63
CA GLN A 35 13.63 8.68 -21.47
C GLN A 35 14.95 8.65 -20.68
N ASP A 36 15.11 9.52 -19.69
CA ASP A 36 16.35 9.69 -18.93
C ASP A 36 16.16 9.61 -17.40
N ARG A 37 14.94 9.30 -16.93
CA ARG A 37 14.60 9.31 -15.50
C ARG A 37 13.67 8.15 -15.11
N VAL A 38 13.91 7.56 -13.94
CA VAL A 38 12.95 6.71 -13.24
C VAL A 38 12.51 7.42 -11.97
N THR A 39 11.21 7.56 -11.78
CA THR A 39 10.63 8.16 -10.57
C THR A 39 9.85 7.09 -9.83
N ILE A 40 10.26 6.74 -8.63
CA ILE A 40 9.54 5.84 -7.72
C ILE A 40 8.61 6.70 -6.86
N THR A 41 7.30 6.51 -7.00
CA THR A 41 6.29 7.33 -6.32
C THR A 41 5.86 6.69 -5.00
N ASP A 42 5.71 5.37 -4.99
CA ASP A 42 5.15 4.61 -3.87
C ASP A 42 5.85 3.25 -3.75
N ALA A 43 5.80 2.70 -2.54
CA ALA A 43 6.18 1.33 -2.24
C ALA A 43 5.00 0.65 -1.54
N THR A 44 4.91 -0.68 -1.63
CA THR A 44 3.88 -1.46 -0.93
C THR A 44 4.51 -2.26 0.21
N GLY A 45 3.67 -2.79 1.09
CA GLY A 45 4.04 -3.92 1.95
C GLY A 45 4.05 -5.26 1.20
N PRO A 46 4.22 -6.38 1.94
CA PRO A 46 4.47 -7.69 1.34
C PRO A 46 3.20 -8.40 0.83
N GLY A 47 2.04 -7.90 1.24
CA GLY A 47 0.74 -8.53 1.02
C GLY A 47 0.39 -9.60 2.07
N PRO A 48 -0.90 -9.86 2.29
CA PRO A 48 -1.39 -10.64 3.44
C PRO A 48 -1.00 -12.12 3.38
N GLN A 49 -0.78 -12.69 2.18
CA GLN A 49 -0.35 -14.09 2.02
C GLN A 49 1.15 -14.23 1.71
N SER A 50 1.95 -13.23 2.05
CA SER A 50 3.41 -13.31 1.90
C SER A 50 4.05 -14.37 2.78
N GLU A 51 5.09 -15.04 2.25
CA GLU A 51 5.92 -15.95 3.02
C GLU A 51 7.14 -15.21 3.56
N ARG A 52 7.35 -15.26 4.87
CA ARG A 52 8.39 -14.48 5.56
C ARG A 52 9.09 -15.31 6.61
N SER A 53 10.41 -15.45 6.45
CA SER A 53 11.32 -16.08 7.41
C SER A 53 12.58 -15.22 7.59
N PRO A 54 13.48 -15.53 8.53
CA PRO A 54 14.71 -14.76 8.75
C PRO A 54 15.65 -14.63 7.53
N LEU A 55 15.56 -15.53 6.55
CA LEU A 55 16.46 -15.60 5.38
C LEU A 55 15.71 -15.84 4.05
N HIS A 56 14.39 -15.59 4.05
CA HIS A 56 13.58 -15.81 2.87
C HIS A 56 12.31 -14.96 2.89
N PHE A 57 12.03 -14.33 1.75
CA PHE A 57 10.81 -13.58 1.49
C PHE A 57 10.21 -13.99 0.13
N VAL A 58 8.90 -14.23 0.12
CA VAL A 58 8.08 -14.34 -1.10
C VAL A 58 6.91 -13.38 -0.99
N LYS A 59 6.78 -12.49 -1.97
CA LYS A 59 5.70 -11.52 -2.05
C LYS A 59 4.38 -12.18 -2.46
N ASP A 60 3.26 -11.68 -1.94
CA ASP A 60 1.93 -12.08 -2.35
C ASP A 60 1.61 -11.51 -3.74
N THR A 61 1.97 -12.24 -4.79
CA THR A 61 1.95 -11.72 -6.17
C THR A 61 0.53 -11.39 -6.63
N THR A 62 -0.45 -12.23 -6.30
CA THR A 62 -1.86 -12.00 -6.67
C THR A 62 -2.41 -10.74 -6.00
N TYR A 63 -2.16 -10.57 -4.70
CA TYR A 63 -2.54 -9.34 -3.99
C TYR A 63 -1.86 -8.10 -4.57
N LEU A 64 -0.54 -8.17 -4.80
CA LEU A 64 0.22 -7.02 -5.27
C LEU A 64 -0.13 -6.63 -6.71
N GLN A 65 -0.58 -7.57 -7.54
CA GLN A 65 -1.16 -7.25 -8.84
C GLN A 65 -2.46 -6.45 -8.69
N ALA A 66 -3.34 -6.83 -7.76
CA ALA A 66 -4.56 -6.07 -7.50
C ALA A 66 -4.27 -4.65 -6.96
N VAL A 67 -3.26 -4.52 -6.08
CA VAL A 67 -2.77 -3.21 -5.62
C VAL A 67 -2.20 -2.39 -6.78
N LEU A 68 -1.37 -2.98 -7.63
CA LEU A 68 -0.80 -2.31 -8.81
C LEU A 68 -1.90 -1.81 -9.74
N ASN A 69 -2.95 -2.61 -9.98
CA ASN A 69 -4.07 -2.20 -10.82
C ASN A 69 -4.80 -0.97 -10.23
N LEU A 70 -5.01 -0.90 -8.90
CA LEU A 70 -5.58 0.27 -8.27
C LEU A 70 -4.69 1.50 -8.42
N LEU A 71 -3.38 1.35 -8.17
CA LEU A 71 -2.42 2.44 -8.30
C LEU A 71 -2.30 2.93 -9.74
N PHE A 72 -2.38 2.04 -10.73
CA PHE A 72 -2.45 2.41 -12.14
C PHE A 72 -3.70 3.23 -12.43
N GLU A 73 -4.89 2.78 -12.01
CA GLU A 73 -6.14 3.53 -12.20
C GLU A 73 -6.08 4.92 -11.54
N TYR A 74 -5.48 5.03 -10.35
CA TYR A 74 -5.42 6.28 -9.59
C TYR A 74 -4.36 7.25 -10.12
N TYR A 75 -3.17 6.76 -10.42
CA TYR A 75 -1.99 7.59 -10.62
C TYR A 75 -1.27 7.35 -11.96
N GLN A 76 -1.74 6.39 -12.76
CA GLN A 76 -1.09 5.96 -14.01
C GLN A 76 0.37 5.56 -13.79
N VAL A 77 0.65 4.96 -12.63
CA VAL A 77 1.96 4.41 -12.28
C VAL A 77 2.05 2.94 -12.65
N ASN A 78 3.25 2.49 -12.95
CA ASN A 78 3.57 1.12 -13.34
C ASN A 78 4.56 0.50 -12.36
N TYR A 79 4.68 -0.82 -12.43
CA TYR A 79 5.70 -1.57 -11.73
C TYR A 79 7.11 -1.13 -12.17
N VAL A 80 8.02 -0.90 -11.21
CA VAL A 80 9.43 -0.54 -11.51
C VAL A 80 10.46 -1.43 -10.80
N GLY A 81 10.00 -2.27 -9.86
CA GLY A 81 10.82 -3.30 -9.24
C GLY A 81 10.33 -3.73 -7.86
N VAL A 82 11.16 -4.49 -7.14
CA VAL A 82 10.84 -5.02 -5.81
C VAL A 82 11.81 -4.47 -4.78
N TRP A 83 11.33 -4.15 -3.59
CA TRP A 83 12.21 -3.90 -2.45
C TRP A 83 12.09 -5.04 -1.44
N HIS A 84 13.16 -5.31 -0.70
CA HIS A 84 13.10 -6.27 0.40
C HIS A 84 14.19 -6.04 1.44
N LYS A 85 13.96 -6.58 2.63
CA LYS A 85 14.86 -6.49 3.78
C LYS A 85 15.66 -7.77 3.91
N HIS A 86 16.97 -7.63 4.04
CA HIS A 86 17.89 -8.70 4.40
C HIS A 86 18.33 -8.60 5.88
N PRO A 87 18.89 -9.70 6.43
CA PRO A 87 19.71 -9.61 7.62
C PRO A 87 20.89 -8.65 7.43
N PRO A 88 21.35 -7.96 8.49
CA PRO A 88 22.41 -6.95 8.37
C PRO A 88 23.74 -7.48 7.82
N ALA A 89 24.01 -8.77 7.96
CA ALA A 89 25.20 -9.43 7.43
C ALA A 89 25.20 -9.59 5.90
N MET A 90 24.07 -9.38 5.22
CA MET A 90 23.90 -9.61 3.78
C MET A 90 23.28 -8.38 3.07
N PRO A 91 23.95 -7.20 3.06
CA PRO A 91 23.37 -5.95 2.56
C PRO A 91 23.38 -5.81 1.03
N TYR A 92 23.47 -6.91 0.29
CA TYR A 92 23.53 -6.96 -1.18
C TYR A 92 22.52 -7.99 -1.71
N PRO A 93 22.02 -7.81 -2.96
CA PRO A 93 21.19 -8.81 -3.61
C PRO A 93 21.90 -10.17 -3.65
N SER A 94 21.17 -11.22 -3.32
CA SER A 94 21.61 -12.60 -3.41
C SER A 94 21.52 -13.14 -4.85
N ASP A 95 22.11 -14.31 -5.10
CA ASP A 95 21.94 -15.00 -6.39
C ASP A 95 20.46 -15.34 -6.65
N GLY A 96 19.68 -15.62 -5.60
CA GLY A 96 18.24 -15.85 -5.69
C GLY A 96 17.49 -14.60 -6.16
N ASP A 97 17.88 -13.43 -5.64
CA ASP A 97 17.29 -12.14 -6.05
C ASP A 97 17.58 -11.84 -7.52
N MET A 98 18.79 -12.14 -7.99
CA MET A 98 19.15 -11.99 -9.40
C MET A 98 18.31 -12.89 -10.30
N VAL A 99 18.11 -14.16 -9.93
CA VAL A 99 17.28 -15.09 -10.70
C VAL A 99 15.83 -14.63 -10.75
N ALA A 100 15.27 -14.21 -9.62
CA ALA A 100 13.91 -13.68 -9.55
C ALA A 100 13.76 -12.41 -10.39
N ALA A 101 14.70 -11.46 -10.27
CA ALA A 101 14.67 -10.22 -11.02
C ALA A 101 14.77 -10.45 -12.54
N MET A 102 15.63 -11.37 -12.98
CA MET A 102 15.77 -11.67 -14.41
C MET A 102 14.54 -12.37 -14.99
N LYS A 103 13.78 -13.12 -14.18
CA LYS A 103 12.48 -13.65 -14.60
C LYS A 103 11.48 -12.52 -14.89
N GLU A 104 11.44 -11.50 -14.02
CA GLU A 104 10.54 -10.36 -14.19
C GLU A 104 10.97 -9.42 -15.33
N VAL A 105 12.27 -9.15 -15.48
CA VAL A 105 12.81 -8.37 -16.61
C VAL A 105 12.59 -9.10 -17.94
N GLY A 106 12.64 -10.43 -17.96
CA GLY A 106 12.38 -11.23 -19.15
C GLY A 106 10.90 -11.36 -19.53
N ASP A 107 9.98 -10.95 -18.65
CA ASP A 107 8.55 -11.01 -18.90
C ASP A 107 8.12 -9.82 -19.78
N LEU A 108 7.71 -10.12 -21.02
CA LEU A 108 7.31 -9.10 -21.98
C LEU A 108 6.06 -8.33 -21.56
N GLU A 109 5.19 -8.92 -20.73
CA GLU A 109 4.00 -8.24 -20.22
C GLU A 109 4.37 -7.17 -19.19
N MET A 110 5.47 -7.36 -18.46
CA MET A 110 5.97 -6.37 -17.49
C MET A 110 6.67 -5.18 -18.16
N GLY A 111 7.24 -5.38 -19.36
CA GLY A 111 7.86 -4.30 -20.14
C GLY A 111 9.05 -3.62 -19.44
N LEU A 112 9.77 -4.32 -18.56
CA LEU A 112 10.89 -3.77 -17.81
C LEU A 112 12.21 -3.85 -18.59
N GLU A 113 12.95 -2.73 -18.63
CA GLU A 113 14.34 -2.71 -19.14
C GLU A 113 15.38 -3.10 -18.08
N GLU A 114 15.05 -2.84 -16.82
CA GLU A 114 15.85 -3.11 -15.63
C GLU A 114 14.89 -3.16 -14.43
N LEU A 115 15.28 -3.92 -13.42
CA LEU A 115 14.52 -4.02 -12.17
C LEU A 115 15.24 -3.25 -11.07
N ILE A 116 14.55 -2.32 -10.42
CA ILE A 116 15.08 -1.61 -9.25
C ILE A 116 14.85 -2.47 -8.02
N THR A 117 15.93 -2.78 -7.28
CA THR A 117 15.86 -3.60 -6.09
C THR A 117 16.68 -3.06 -4.93
N PRO A 118 16.10 -2.17 -4.11
CA PRO A 118 16.77 -1.74 -2.90
C PRO A 118 16.73 -2.84 -1.84
N ILE A 119 17.89 -3.09 -1.24
CA ILE A 119 18.05 -3.97 -0.09
C ILE A 119 18.02 -3.13 1.18
N CYS A 120 17.08 -3.45 2.05
CA CYS A 120 16.95 -2.79 3.35
C CYS A 120 17.69 -3.61 4.41
N VAL A 121 18.39 -2.93 5.31
CA VAL A 121 19.03 -3.58 6.47
C VAL A 121 18.75 -2.77 7.73
N MET A 122 18.41 -3.47 8.81
CA MET A 122 18.18 -2.86 10.11
C MET A 122 19.45 -2.93 10.96
N SER A 123 20.04 -1.78 11.28
CA SER A 123 21.26 -1.72 12.09
C SER A 123 21.24 -0.50 12.98
N GLU A 124 21.70 -0.64 14.23
CA GLU A 124 21.84 0.48 15.18
C GLU A 124 20.55 1.28 15.40
N GLY A 125 19.39 0.62 15.35
CA GLY A 125 18.10 1.29 15.52
C GLY A 125 17.65 2.12 14.32
N MET A 126 18.25 1.90 13.13
CA MET A 126 17.90 2.58 11.88
C MET A 126 17.64 1.57 10.77
N VAL A 127 16.79 1.95 9.81
CA VAL A 127 16.63 1.23 8.53
C VAL A 127 17.51 1.90 7.48
N LYS A 128 18.49 1.17 6.96
CA LYS A 128 19.29 1.61 5.82
C LYS A 128 18.74 0.99 4.54
N VAL A 129 18.32 1.82 3.60
CA VAL A 129 17.86 1.41 2.27
C VAL A 129 19.00 1.57 1.27
N VAL A 130 19.51 0.47 0.73
CA VAL A 130 20.64 0.45 -0.21
C VAL A 130 20.11 0.11 -1.61
N PRO A 131 20.00 1.08 -2.53
CA PRO A 131 19.38 0.83 -3.82
C PRO A 131 20.32 0.14 -4.81
N PHE A 132 19.80 -0.88 -5.48
CA PHE A 132 20.44 -1.54 -6.61
C PHE A 132 19.51 -1.54 -7.82
N ARG A 133 20.09 -1.83 -8.98
CA ARG A 133 19.35 -2.21 -10.17
C ARG A 133 19.94 -3.48 -10.77
N ILE A 134 19.09 -4.30 -11.35
CA ILE A 134 19.46 -5.53 -12.03
C ILE A 134 19.09 -5.39 -13.50
N LYS A 135 20.09 -5.56 -14.37
CA LYS A 135 19.95 -5.53 -15.82
C LYS A 135 21.01 -6.43 -16.43
N ASP A 136 20.66 -7.18 -17.48
CA ASP A 136 21.60 -8.04 -18.22
C ASP A 136 22.41 -8.96 -17.28
N HIS A 137 21.73 -9.62 -16.34
CA HIS A 137 22.33 -10.49 -15.32
C HIS A 137 23.40 -9.82 -14.43
N THR A 138 23.38 -8.49 -14.33
CA THR A 138 24.35 -7.72 -13.57
C THR A 138 23.65 -6.92 -12.49
N VAL A 139 24.11 -7.08 -11.24
CA VAL A 139 23.72 -6.23 -10.11
C VAL A 139 24.60 -4.98 -10.12
N MET A 140 23.98 -3.82 -10.17
CA MET A 140 24.67 -2.53 -10.14
C MET A 140 24.16 -1.68 -8.98
N PRO A 141 25.04 -1.09 -8.14
CA PRO A 141 24.64 -0.07 -7.20
C PRO A 141 23.94 1.09 -7.91
N LEU A 142 22.91 1.61 -7.27
CA LEU A 142 22.14 2.76 -7.73
C LEU A 142 22.40 3.96 -6.83
N SER A 143 22.19 5.16 -7.34
CA SER A 143 21.97 6.34 -6.51
C SER A 143 20.64 6.96 -6.94
N TRP A 144 19.82 7.30 -5.97
CA TRP A 144 18.57 8.03 -6.17
C TRP A 144 18.55 9.28 -5.30
N ASP A 145 17.74 10.26 -5.69
CA ASP A 145 17.51 11.46 -4.89
C ASP A 145 16.14 11.37 -4.22
N PRO A 146 16.07 11.43 -2.87
CA PRO A 146 14.81 11.53 -2.15
C PRO A 146 14.12 12.86 -2.42
N VAL A 147 12.84 12.83 -2.76
CA VAL A 147 12.01 14.02 -3.04
C VAL A 147 10.70 13.93 -2.26
N PRO A 148 10.24 15.01 -1.60
CA PRO A 148 8.92 15.01 -0.97
C PRO A 148 7.83 14.61 -1.98
N HIS A 149 6.92 13.70 -1.60
CA HIS A 149 5.93 13.14 -2.54
C HIS A 149 5.14 14.21 -3.31
N GLN A 150 4.73 15.27 -2.63
CA GLN A 150 3.97 16.40 -3.21
C GLN A 150 4.76 17.24 -4.23
N GLN A 151 6.09 17.10 -4.25
CA GLN A 151 6.98 17.79 -5.19
C GLN A 151 7.35 16.92 -6.40
N LEU A 152 6.87 15.67 -6.45
CA LEU A 152 7.05 14.83 -7.63
C LEU A 152 6.27 15.42 -8.81
N PRO A 153 6.76 15.22 -10.05
CA PRO A 153 6.08 15.73 -11.25
C PRO A 153 4.62 15.26 -11.29
N ALA A 154 3.68 16.20 -11.15
CA ALA A 154 2.24 15.92 -11.13
C ALA A 154 1.68 15.51 -12.50
N GLU A 155 2.50 15.52 -13.55
CA GLU A 155 2.10 15.46 -14.95
C GLU A 155 1.45 14.13 -15.39
N ARG A 156 1.41 13.11 -14.50
CA ARG A 156 0.88 11.78 -14.83
C ARG A 156 -0.34 11.33 -14.03
N SER A 157 -0.71 12.00 -12.93
CA SER A 157 -1.94 11.64 -12.20
C SER A 157 -3.17 12.17 -12.94
N GLN A 158 -3.99 11.27 -13.50
CA GLN A 158 -5.28 11.63 -14.09
C GLN A 158 -6.39 11.75 -13.03
N ALA A 159 -6.27 11.01 -11.93
CA ALA A 159 -7.20 11.07 -10.81
C ALA A 159 -6.51 11.68 -9.59
N GLY A 160 -6.91 12.90 -9.22
CA GLY A 160 -6.40 13.55 -8.01
C GLY A 160 -6.74 12.79 -6.72
N HIS A 161 -7.76 11.92 -6.75
CA HIS A 161 -8.15 11.07 -5.62
C HIS A 161 -8.81 9.77 -6.11
N TRP A 162 -8.66 8.68 -5.34
CA TRP A 162 -9.20 7.34 -5.64
C TRP A 162 -10.65 7.34 -6.14
N TYR A 163 -11.55 8.04 -5.45
CA TYR A 163 -13.00 8.07 -5.73
C TYR A 163 -13.37 8.77 -7.05
N SER A 164 -12.42 9.44 -7.71
CA SER A 164 -12.66 10.05 -9.03
C SER A 164 -12.54 9.03 -10.17
N THR A 165 -12.01 7.84 -9.91
CA THR A 165 -11.90 6.75 -10.88
C THR A 165 -13.13 5.85 -10.89
N PRO A 166 -13.41 5.11 -11.98
CA PRO A 166 -14.50 4.12 -12.00
C PRO A 166 -14.35 3.04 -10.92
N VAL A 167 -13.13 2.57 -10.64
CA VAL A 167 -12.90 1.56 -9.59
C VAL A 167 -13.11 2.15 -8.18
N GLY A 168 -12.69 3.39 -7.95
CA GLY A 168 -12.96 4.08 -6.70
C GLY A 168 -14.44 4.40 -6.49
N GLN A 169 -15.19 4.76 -7.54
CA GLN A 169 -16.64 4.95 -7.44
C GLN A 169 -17.38 3.65 -7.07
N ARG A 170 -16.94 2.52 -7.63
CA ARG A 170 -17.44 1.20 -7.22
C ARG A 170 -17.13 0.93 -5.75
N ARG A 171 -15.89 1.17 -5.34
CA ARG A 171 -15.49 1.01 -3.93
C ARG A 171 -16.34 1.88 -2.99
N LEU A 172 -16.53 3.16 -3.31
CA LEU A 172 -17.37 4.07 -2.53
C LEU A 172 -18.82 3.59 -2.42
N THR A 173 -19.38 3.10 -3.53
CA THR A 173 -20.74 2.52 -3.55
C THR A 173 -20.83 1.31 -2.63
N THR A 174 -19.85 0.40 -2.71
CA THR A 174 -19.80 -0.80 -1.86
C THR A 174 -19.70 -0.43 -0.38
N GLU A 175 -18.80 0.49 0.00
CA GLU A 175 -18.67 0.92 1.39
C GLU A 175 -19.99 1.44 1.97
N LEU A 176 -20.71 2.28 1.22
CA LEU A 176 -22.00 2.82 1.66
C LEU A 176 -23.07 1.72 1.77
N ALA A 177 -23.13 0.80 0.80
CA ALA A 177 -24.10 -0.29 0.80
C ALA A 177 -23.91 -1.24 2.00
N GLU A 178 -22.66 -1.55 2.38
CA GLU A 178 -22.38 -2.44 3.51
C GLU A 178 -22.77 -1.83 4.87
N PHE A 179 -22.67 -0.51 5.01
CA PHE A 179 -23.21 0.19 6.18
C PHE A 179 -24.74 0.19 6.19
N GLU A 180 -25.37 0.41 5.04
CA GLU A 180 -26.83 0.35 4.89
C GLU A 180 -27.38 -1.05 5.24
N GLU A 181 -26.74 -2.12 4.77
CA GLU A 181 -27.09 -3.51 5.11
C GLU A 181 -26.99 -3.79 6.62
N MET A 182 -26.07 -3.12 7.31
CA MET A 182 -25.94 -3.20 8.77
C MET A 182 -26.96 -2.31 9.51
N GLY A 183 -27.78 -1.54 8.80
CA GLY A 183 -28.75 -0.60 9.37
C GLY A 183 -28.11 0.65 9.97
N VAL A 184 -26.90 1.02 9.52
CA VAL A 184 -26.17 2.20 10.00
C VAL A 184 -26.13 3.25 8.90
N GLU A 185 -26.87 4.35 9.11
CA GLU A 185 -26.82 5.49 8.20
C GLU A 185 -25.53 6.28 8.42
N VAL A 186 -24.63 6.24 7.44
CA VAL A 186 -23.34 6.95 7.48
C VAL A 186 -23.43 8.26 6.73
N GLU A 187 -22.97 9.33 7.37
CA GLU A 187 -22.81 10.62 6.71
C GLU A 187 -21.44 10.69 6.02
N LEU A 188 -21.45 10.83 4.69
CA LEU A 188 -20.25 11.04 3.90
C LEU A 188 -19.94 12.54 3.76
N ARG A 189 -18.74 12.96 4.18
CA ARG A 189 -18.28 14.35 4.01
C ARG A 189 -16.97 14.41 3.25
N LYS A 190 -16.86 15.40 2.37
CA LYS A 190 -15.61 15.73 1.68
C LYS A 190 -14.91 16.88 2.40
N GLY A 191 -13.66 16.69 2.79
CA GLY A 191 -12.83 17.72 3.40
C GLY A 191 -12.35 18.76 2.40
N ARG A 192 -11.71 19.83 2.90
CA ARG A 192 -11.06 20.86 2.08
C ARG A 192 -9.82 20.34 1.35
N ASP A 193 -9.20 19.31 1.94
CA ASP A 193 -8.13 18.48 1.40
C ASP A 193 -8.64 17.42 0.41
N ASN A 194 -9.94 17.48 0.05
CA ASN A 194 -10.62 16.54 -0.83
C ASN A 194 -10.64 15.07 -0.35
N SER A 195 -10.19 14.77 0.87
CA SER A 195 -10.33 13.44 1.46
C SER A 195 -11.79 13.18 1.88
N TYR A 196 -12.25 11.94 1.70
CA TYR A 196 -13.57 11.53 2.16
C TYR A 196 -13.51 11.06 3.62
N ARG A 197 -14.52 11.44 4.39
CA ARG A 197 -14.70 11.05 5.79
C ARG A 197 -16.09 10.45 5.95
N PHE A 198 -16.14 9.23 6.46
CA PHE A 198 -17.36 8.51 6.79
C PHE A 198 -17.65 8.70 8.27
N TYR A 199 -18.82 9.25 8.60
CA TYR A 199 -19.26 9.50 9.97
C TYR A 199 -20.33 8.48 10.36
N ALA A 200 -19.92 7.38 10.99
CA ALA A 200 -20.84 6.34 11.43
C ALA A 200 -21.31 6.61 12.87
N PRO A 201 -22.62 6.71 13.16
CA PRO A 201 -23.13 6.89 14.51
C PRO A 201 -22.81 5.67 15.40
N LEU A 202 -22.30 5.91 16.62
CA LEU A 202 -22.00 4.83 17.55
C LEU A 202 -23.25 4.19 18.16
N ALA A 203 -24.35 4.94 18.23
CA ALA A 203 -25.67 4.49 18.66
C ALA A 203 -26.74 5.45 18.13
N ALA A 204 -28.00 5.02 18.07
CA ALA A 204 -29.12 5.87 17.68
C ALA A 204 -29.20 7.11 18.58
N GLY A 205 -29.24 8.30 17.98
CA GLY A 205 -29.29 9.58 18.69
C GLY A 205 -27.99 10.00 19.40
N SER A 206 -26.93 9.19 19.37
CA SER A 206 -25.64 9.56 19.96
C SER A 206 -25.01 10.74 19.21
N PRO A 207 -24.35 11.70 19.90
CA PRO A 207 -23.53 12.72 19.24
C PRO A 207 -22.15 12.19 18.84
N ARG A 208 -21.76 10.98 19.27
CA ARG A 208 -20.46 10.39 18.94
C ARG A 208 -20.51 9.66 17.60
N ARG A 209 -19.46 9.83 16.80
CA ARG A 209 -19.26 9.22 15.49
C ARG A 209 -17.95 8.46 15.48
N LEU A 210 -17.94 7.25 14.92
CA LEU A 210 -16.72 6.67 14.40
C LEU A 210 -16.45 7.34 13.05
N VAL A 211 -15.37 8.12 12.98
CA VAL A 211 -14.96 8.83 11.78
C VAL A 211 -13.84 8.04 11.14
N MET A 212 -14.05 7.64 9.89
CA MET A 212 -13.04 6.97 9.07
C MET A 212 -12.64 7.90 7.92
N LEU A 213 -11.40 8.36 7.92
CA LEU A 213 -10.82 9.24 6.92
C LEU A 213 -10.08 8.40 5.88
N CYS A 214 -10.55 8.45 4.64
CA CYS A 214 -9.94 7.79 3.50
C CYS A 214 -8.97 8.75 2.81
N HIS A 215 -7.68 8.41 2.82
CA HIS A 215 -6.62 9.14 2.11
C HIS A 215 -6.79 9.07 0.59
N GLU A 216 -5.92 9.75 -0.14
CA GLU A 216 -5.98 9.89 -1.61
C GLU A 216 -5.89 8.58 -2.37
N ASP A 217 -5.25 7.55 -1.80
CA ASP A 217 -5.01 6.22 -2.38
C ASP A 217 -5.86 5.10 -1.76
N TYR A 218 -6.86 5.43 -0.94
CA TYR A 218 -7.76 4.44 -0.35
C TYR A 218 -8.39 3.53 -1.44
N PRO A 219 -8.47 2.21 -1.25
CA PRO A 219 -8.20 1.44 -0.04
C PRO A 219 -6.75 0.90 0.07
N VAL A 220 -5.81 1.37 -0.77
CA VAL A 220 -4.41 0.91 -0.72
C VAL A 220 -3.79 1.25 0.63
N SER A 221 -3.89 2.53 1.05
CA SER A 221 -3.57 2.92 2.41
C SER A 221 -4.76 2.70 3.35
N ALA A 222 -4.45 2.33 4.59
CA ALA A 222 -5.42 2.24 5.66
C ALA A 222 -6.11 3.59 5.89
N PRO A 223 -7.41 3.61 6.25
CA PRO A 223 -8.05 4.83 6.70
C PRO A 223 -7.52 5.23 8.09
N GLU A 224 -7.50 6.52 8.39
CA GLU A 224 -7.38 6.99 9.77
C GLU A 224 -8.73 6.86 10.47
N VAL A 225 -8.74 6.39 11.72
CA VAL A 225 -9.98 6.20 12.48
C VAL A 225 -9.92 6.97 13.79
N ALA A 226 -11.00 7.67 14.10
CA ALA A 226 -11.15 8.37 15.38
C ALA A 226 -12.60 8.36 15.85
N VAL A 227 -12.80 8.40 17.17
CA VAL A 227 -14.10 8.75 17.74
C VAL A 227 -14.19 10.27 17.80
N TYR A 228 -15.17 10.83 17.09
CA TYR A 228 -15.45 12.27 17.10
C TYR A 228 -16.76 12.54 17.85
N ASP A 229 -16.73 13.47 18.78
CA ASP A 229 -17.92 13.95 19.49
C ASP A 229 -18.39 15.28 18.87
N LEU A 230 -19.60 15.28 18.32
CA LEU A 230 -20.20 16.44 17.66
C LEU A 230 -20.46 17.62 18.62
N GLU A 231 -20.69 17.35 19.91
CA GLU A 231 -20.97 18.38 20.91
C GLU A 231 -19.69 19.06 21.39
N SER A 232 -18.75 18.25 21.87
CA SER A 232 -17.49 18.77 22.41
C SER A 232 -16.46 19.13 21.33
N LYS A 233 -16.68 18.68 20.08
CA LYS A 233 -15.76 18.79 18.94
C LYS A 233 -14.39 18.17 19.21
N LYS A 234 -14.33 17.19 20.12
CA LYS A 234 -13.12 16.44 20.43
C LYS A 234 -13.02 15.20 19.57
N SER A 235 -11.79 14.84 19.22
CA SER A 235 -11.45 13.66 18.43
C SER A 235 -10.45 12.81 19.21
N GLU A 236 -10.71 11.52 19.30
CA GLU A 236 -9.86 10.53 19.96
C GLU A 236 -9.47 9.46 18.94
N PRO A 237 -8.17 9.31 18.58
CA PRO A 237 -7.72 8.29 17.65
C PRO A 237 -8.08 6.87 18.13
N VAL A 238 -8.44 6.01 17.20
CA VAL A 238 -8.74 4.60 17.44
C VAL A 238 -7.62 3.75 16.88
N SER A 239 -7.05 2.90 17.73
CA SER A 239 -6.18 1.81 17.28
C SER A 239 -6.99 0.54 17.11
N SER A 240 -6.71 -0.22 16.06
CA SER A 240 -7.41 -1.46 15.74
C SER A 240 -6.42 -2.46 15.13
N PRO A 241 -6.47 -3.75 15.51
CA PRO A 241 -5.76 -4.82 14.81
C PRO A 241 -5.97 -4.80 13.29
N LYS A 242 -7.19 -4.53 12.81
CA LYS A 242 -7.45 -4.38 11.37
C LYS A 242 -6.76 -3.19 10.74
N LEU A 243 -6.61 -2.07 11.44
CA LEU A 243 -5.82 -0.94 10.94
C LEU A 243 -4.33 -1.29 10.84
N ILE A 244 -3.83 -2.11 11.77
CA ILE A 244 -2.44 -2.58 11.74
C ILE A 244 -2.23 -3.51 10.53
N ASP A 245 -3.14 -4.45 10.31
CA ASP A 245 -3.10 -5.45 9.24
C ASP A 245 -3.99 -5.07 8.03
N TRP A 246 -4.10 -3.77 7.75
CA TRP A 246 -4.98 -3.28 6.69
C TRP A 246 -4.56 -3.81 5.32
N ASN A 247 -5.56 -4.17 4.51
CA ASN A 247 -5.34 -4.56 3.11
C ASN A 247 -6.57 -4.20 2.26
N ILE A 248 -6.40 -4.16 0.94
CA ILE A 248 -7.42 -3.67 0.01
C ILE A 248 -8.73 -4.47 0.02
N TYR A 249 -8.76 -5.68 0.61
CA TYR A 249 -9.96 -6.52 0.73
C TYR A 249 -10.75 -6.28 2.01
N GLN A 250 -10.27 -5.45 2.93
CA GLN A 250 -11.01 -5.05 4.13
C GLN A 250 -11.86 -3.83 3.85
N HIS A 251 -12.96 -3.69 4.59
CA HIS A 251 -13.95 -2.63 4.37
C HIS A 251 -14.13 -1.75 5.61
N LEU A 252 -14.63 -0.52 5.47
CA LEU A 252 -14.84 0.39 6.60
C LEU A 252 -15.84 -0.18 7.61
N VAL A 253 -16.84 -0.93 7.12
CA VAL A 253 -17.79 -1.63 7.99
C VAL A 253 -17.10 -2.61 8.95
N ASP A 254 -15.97 -3.20 8.56
CA ASP A 254 -15.22 -4.13 9.41
C ASP A 254 -14.59 -3.42 10.60
N LEU A 255 -14.07 -2.21 10.39
CA LEU A 255 -13.54 -1.36 11.46
C LEU A 255 -14.65 -0.94 12.42
N PHE A 256 -15.83 -0.64 11.89
CA PHE A 256 -16.99 -0.32 12.72
C PHE A 256 -17.45 -1.53 13.54
N ARG A 257 -17.53 -2.72 12.94
CA ARG A 257 -17.87 -3.97 13.65
C ARG A 257 -16.87 -4.27 14.77
N GLU A 258 -15.58 -4.18 14.47
CA GLU A 258 -14.51 -4.38 15.46
C GLU A 258 -14.65 -3.39 16.62
N PHE A 259 -14.88 -2.11 16.32
CA PHE A 259 -15.08 -1.08 17.34
C PHE A 259 -16.30 -1.36 18.23
N GLN A 260 -17.38 -1.91 17.67
CA GLN A 260 -18.60 -2.28 18.39
C GLN A 260 -18.51 -3.65 19.10
N GLY A 261 -17.40 -4.38 18.94
CA GLY A 261 -17.26 -5.75 19.46
C GLY A 261 -18.17 -6.77 18.76
N LEU A 262 -18.57 -6.50 17.50
CA LEU A 262 -19.43 -7.36 16.71
C LEU A 262 -18.62 -8.40 15.92
N PRO A 263 -19.21 -9.57 15.61
CA PRO A 263 -18.60 -10.54 14.70
C PRO A 263 -18.30 -9.90 13.34
N ILE A 264 -17.15 -10.24 12.79
CA ILE A 264 -16.67 -9.73 11.50
C ILE A 264 -16.80 -10.88 10.50
N ALA A 265 -17.37 -10.60 9.33
CA ALA A 265 -17.36 -11.57 8.24
C ALA A 265 -15.89 -11.92 7.90
N ALA A 266 -15.60 -13.19 7.64
CA ALA A 266 -14.28 -13.54 7.11
C ALA A 266 -14.10 -12.80 5.79
N ALA A 267 -12.99 -12.06 5.64
CA ALA A 267 -12.66 -11.43 4.37
C ALA A 267 -12.72 -12.52 3.29
N GLY A 268 -13.59 -12.35 2.30
CA GLY A 268 -13.65 -13.22 1.14
C GLY A 268 -12.37 -13.03 0.35
N LEU A 269 -11.30 -13.72 0.75
CA LEU A 269 -10.16 -13.93 -0.13
C LEU A 269 -10.73 -14.58 -1.39
N PRO A 270 -10.42 -14.08 -2.60
CA PRO A 270 -10.83 -14.74 -3.83
C PRO A 270 -10.45 -16.22 -3.73
N GLN A 271 -11.45 -17.10 -3.75
CA GLN A 271 -11.21 -18.52 -3.95
C GLN A 271 -10.68 -18.65 -5.37
N ASP A 272 -9.51 -19.26 -5.54
CA ASP A 272 -8.96 -19.56 -6.86
C ASP A 272 -10.02 -20.27 -7.71
N GLY A 273 -10.45 -19.58 -8.76
CA GLY A 273 -11.14 -20.19 -9.89
C GLY A 273 -10.15 -20.99 -10.72
N SER A 274 -9.51 -21.99 -10.11
CA SER A 274 -8.74 -23.03 -10.81
C SER A 274 -9.58 -24.31 -10.81
N SER A 275 -10.57 -24.33 -11.67
CA SER A 275 -11.08 -25.57 -12.25
C SER A 275 -11.63 -25.27 -13.62
N THR A 276 -10.81 -25.51 -14.65
CA THR A 276 -11.27 -26.08 -15.93
C THR A 276 -10.04 -26.49 -16.75
N GLU A 277 -9.90 -27.82 -16.80
CA GLU A 277 -9.28 -28.70 -17.82
C GLU A 277 -7.82 -28.51 -18.26
#